data_AF-A0A9Q1GCA5-F1
#
_entry.id   AF-A0A9Q1GCA5-F1
#
_cell.length_a   1.000
_cell.length_b   1.000
_cell.length_c   1.000
_cell.angle_alpha   90.00
_cell.angle_beta   90.00
_cell.angle_gamma   90.00
#
_symmetry.space_group_name_H-M   'P 1'
#
loop_
_entity.id
_entity.type
_entity.pdbx_description
1 polymer ?
#
loop_
_entity_poly.entity_id
_entity_poly.type
_entity_poly.pdbx_seq_one_letter_code
_entity_poly.pdbx_strand_id
1 'polypeptide(L)'
;MIRQRYPEVKKLHFFSDGPATQYRQKGNFYPLSTEPYKLGFENVNWNYFEAGHGKGAPDGVGGALKRSADRAIKHGEDIPNAQILYEKLKCTNSSVELFYISEDDVESKPEIPAIAPIKGTMRVHQVLSVSPGKLKYRDITCLCKREAGMLGCPCYQLMEATISEEDNHVPTFDGTTETRWRPEFIEAKHIGEWCVVDYDDEAYPGIIIEVEEHNIMVKCMPRNGINKFFWPSPREGVTWYADRQILCLIPEPQVLNKRSVQVDKATWKYVEEQFR
;
A
#
# COMPACT_ATOMS: atom_id res chain seq x y z
N MET A 1 -0.63 17.67 -19.46
CA MET A 1 0.18 18.88 -19.19
C MET A 1 1.67 18.74 -19.53
N ILE A 2 2.46 17.86 -18.89
CA ILE A 2 3.91 17.76 -19.21
C ILE A 2 4.14 17.43 -20.69
N ARG A 3 3.51 16.38 -21.21
CA ARG A 3 3.59 15.99 -22.63
C ARG A 3 2.99 17.00 -23.60
N GLN A 4 2.04 17.82 -23.14
CA GLN A 4 1.46 18.89 -23.97
C GLN A 4 2.45 20.05 -24.11
N ARG A 5 3.21 20.35 -23.05
CA ARG A 5 4.19 21.44 -23.02
C ARG A 5 5.55 21.01 -23.57
N TYR A 6 5.93 19.75 -23.36
CA TYR A 6 7.20 19.15 -23.73
C TYR A 6 6.96 17.78 -24.41
N PRO A 7 6.46 17.76 -25.65
CA PRO A 7 6.11 16.54 -26.37
C PRO A 7 7.30 15.60 -26.61
N GLU A 8 8.53 16.11 -26.59
CA GLU A 8 9.78 15.38 -26.72
C GLU A 8 10.13 14.54 -25.47
N VAL A 9 9.52 14.85 -24.32
CA VAL A 9 9.76 14.10 -23.08
C VAL A 9 9.05 12.76 -23.15
N LYS A 10 9.86 11.70 -23.29
CA LYS A 10 9.39 10.31 -23.45
C LYS A 10 9.64 9.43 -22.22
N LYS A 11 10.45 9.90 -21.27
CA LYS A 11 10.92 9.11 -20.12
C LYS A 11 10.50 9.77 -18.82
N LEU A 12 9.96 8.98 -17.91
CA LEU A 12 9.62 9.41 -16.55
C LEU A 12 10.58 8.82 -15.54
N HIS A 13 11.01 9.67 -14.61
CA HIS A 13 11.87 9.31 -13.50
C HIS A 13 11.21 9.73 -12.20
N PHE A 14 10.84 8.75 -11.38
CA PHE A 14 10.31 8.96 -10.05
C PHE A 14 11.38 8.72 -9.00
N PHE A 15 11.35 9.55 -7.96
CA PHE A 15 12.18 9.43 -6.77
C PHE A 15 11.27 9.63 -5.56
N SER A 16 11.22 8.64 -4.68
CA SER A 16 10.43 8.71 -3.45
C SER A 16 11.10 7.93 -2.33
N ASP A 17 10.62 8.10 -1.12
CA ASP A 17 10.99 7.20 -0.03
C ASP A 17 10.51 5.77 -0.31
N GLY A 18 11.11 4.80 0.39
CA GLY A 18 10.77 3.38 0.25
C GLY A 18 9.77 2.74 1.23
N PRO A 19 8.93 3.44 2.04
CA PRO A 19 7.97 2.74 2.89
C PRO A 19 6.97 1.95 2.05
N ALA A 20 6.79 0.68 2.41
CA ALA A 20 5.91 -0.23 1.68
C ALA A 20 4.42 0.08 1.90
N THR A 21 4.07 0.71 3.01
CA THR A 21 2.71 1.16 3.30
C THR A 21 2.25 2.31 2.39
N GLN A 22 3.15 2.95 1.63
CA GLN A 22 2.83 4.12 0.81
C GLN A 22 3.28 3.93 -0.64
N TYR A 23 4.59 3.93 -0.89
CA TYR A 23 5.14 4.03 -2.26
C TYR A 23 5.56 2.68 -2.83
N ARG A 24 6.21 1.84 -2.01
CA ARG A 24 6.82 0.57 -2.47
C ARG A 24 5.87 -0.60 -2.25
N GLN A 25 4.82 -0.67 -3.07
CA GLN A 25 3.80 -1.72 -2.98
C GLN A 25 3.18 -2.07 -4.33
N LYS A 26 2.57 -3.26 -4.38
CA LYS A 26 1.91 -3.80 -5.59
C LYS A 26 0.85 -2.88 -6.18
N GLY A 27 0.10 -2.19 -5.32
CA GLY A 27 -0.91 -1.20 -5.75
C GLY A 27 -0.33 -0.04 -6.57
N ASN A 28 0.94 0.31 -6.39
CA ASN A 28 1.60 1.34 -7.19
C ASN A 28 2.37 0.78 -8.39
N PHE A 29 2.83 -0.46 -8.31
CA PHE A 29 3.57 -1.11 -9.39
C PHE A 29 2.73 -1.27 -10.66
N TYR A 30 1.45 -1.59 -10.51
CA TYR A 30 0.53 -1.66 -11.64
C TYR A 30 0.31 -0.33 -12.36
N PRO A 31 -0.19 0.74 -11.71
CA PRO A 31 -0.39 2.01 -12.38
C PRO A 31 0.92 2.59 -12.92
N LEU A 32 2.06 2.35 -12.27
CA LEU A 32 3.38 2.69 -12.81
C LEU A 32 3.65 2.04 -14.17
N SER A 33 3.22 0.79 -14.33
CA SER A 33 3.42 0.00 -15.55
C SER A 33 2.36 0.22 -16.63
N THR A 34 1.30 1.01 -16.37
CA THR A 34 0.18 1.19 -17.31
C THR A 34 -0.12 2.65 -17.60
N GLU A 35 -0.38 3.47 -16.58
CA GLU A 35 -0.88 4.85 -16.72
C GLU A 35 0.09 5.76 -17.50
N PRO A 36 1.42 5.74 -17.25
CA PRO A 36 2.37 6.52 -18.05
C PRO A 36 2.28 6.25 -19.56
N TYR A 37 2.02 5.02 -19.97
CA TYR A 37 1.96 4.66 -21.39
C TYR A 37 0.69 5.20 -22.06
N LYS A 38 -0.43 5.25 -21.33
CA LYS A 38 -1.67 5.91 -21.80
C LYS A 38 -1.45 7.40 -22.07
N LEU A 39 -0.52 8.02 -21.32
CA LEU A 39 -0.11 9.42 -21.52
C LEU A 39 0.99 9.59 -22.59
N GLY A 40 1.41 8.49 -23.23
CA GLY A 40 2.39 8.48 -24.31
C GLY A 40 3.86 8.55 -23.85
N PHE A 41 4.15 8.16 -22.61
CA PHE A 41 5.54 7.90 -22.18
C PHE A 41 5.97 6.51 -22.64
N GLU A 42 7.27 6.35 -22.92
CA GLU A 42 7.85 5.12 -23.46
C GLU A 42 8.59 4.31 -22.39
N ASN A 43 9.10 4.97 -21.34
CA ASN A 43 9.85 4.32 -20.28
C ASN A 43 9.62 5.01 -18.95
N VAL A 44 9.58 4.21 -17.89
CA VAL A 44 9.39 4.69 -16.53
C VAL A 44 10.44 4.06 -15.62
N ASN A 45 11.07 4.88 -14.78
CA ASN A 45 12.04 4.44 -13.78
C ASN A 45 11.69 5.06 -12.43
N TRP A 46 11.30 4.23 -11.47
CA TRP A 46 11.06 4.64 -10.09
C TRP A 46 12.21 4.16 -9.21
N ASN A 47 12.87 5.11 -8.56
CA ASN A 47 13.95 4.87 -7.62
C ASN A 47 13.44 5.19 -6.21
N TYR A 48 13.63 4.26 -5.29
CA TYR A 48 13.28 4.41 -3.88
C TYR A 48 14.54 4.73 -3.08
N PHE A 49 14.42 5.70 -2.18
CA PHE A 49 15.39 5.90 -1.09
C PHE A 49 15.15 4.87 0.02
N GLU A 50 16.11 4.79 0.95
CA GLU A 50 16.00 3.90 2.12
C GLU A 50 14.71 4.14 2.91
N ALA A 51 14.22 3.07 3.55
CA ALA A 51 13.04 3.16 4.41
C ALA A 51 13.40 3.93 5.71
N GLY A 52 13.02 5.20 5.79
CA GLY A 52 13.25 6.04 6.97
C GLY A 52 12.96 7.53 6.73
N HIS A 53 12.99 8.32 7.79
CA HIS A 53 12.68 9.76 7.80
C HIS A 53 13.79 10.63 7.16
N GLY A 54 14.17 10.33 5.92
CA GLY A 54 15.03 11.20 5.13
C GLY A 54 14.22 12.42 4.67
N LYS A 55 14.62 13.63 5.08
CA LYS A 55 14.10 14.84 4.42
C LYS A 55 14.72 14.93 3.04
N GLY A 56 13.89 15.04 2.02
CA GLY A 56 14.29 15.22 0.62
C GLY A 56 14.13 16.66 0.13
N ALA A 57 14.57 16.91 -1.11
CA ALA A 57 14.27 18.16 -1.81
C ALA A 57 12.76 18.51 -1.84
N PRO A 58 11.82 17.55 -1.98
CA PRO A 58 10.39 17.82 -1.90
C PRO A 58 9.95 18.46 -0.58
N ASP A 59 10.57 18.13 0.55
CA ASP A 59 10.26 18.76 1.85
C ASP A 59 10.57 20.26 1.86
N GLY A 60 11.61 20.67 1.14
CA GLY A 60 11.95 22.09 0.97
C GLY A 60 10.86 22.85 0.21
N VAL A 61 10.36 22.26 -0.88
CA VAL A 61 9.25 22.81 -1.69
C VAL A 61 7.98 22.87 -0.86
N GLY A 62 7.60 21.76 -0.22
CA GLY A 62 6.43 21.71 0.65
C GLY A 62 6.55 22.66 1.84
N GLY A 63 7.73 22.79 2.44
CA GLY A 63 8.01 23.74 3.51
C GLY A 63 7.88 25.20 3.08
N ALA A 64 8.27 25.53 1.84
CA ALA A 64 8.08 26.87 1.30
C ALA A 64 6.59 27.21 1.12
N LEU A 65 5.80 26.29 0.58
CA LEU A 65 4.35 26.45 0.44
C LEU A 65 3.66 26.57 1.81
N LYS A 66 4.02 25.72 2.78
CA LYS A 66 3.50 25.79 4.16
C LYS A 66 3.78 27.14 4.81
N ARG A 67 5.01 27.67 4.68
CA ARG A 67 5.34 29.01 5.21
C ARG A 67 4.54 30.13 4.54
N SER A 68 4.21 30.00 3.26
CA SER A 68 3.34 30.96 2.57
C SER A 68 1.90 30.89 3.08
N ALA A 69 1.37 29.69 3.30
CA ALA A 69 0.05 29.50 3.90
C ALA A 69 0.01 30.03 5.35
N ASP A 70 1.01 29.71 6.18
CA ASP A 70 1.13 30.23 7.54
C ASP A 70 1.16 31.76 7.58
N ARG A 71 1.76 32.39 6.56
CA ARG A 71 1.80 33.86 6.45
C ARG A 71 0.42 34.43 6.15
N ALA A 72 -0.34 33.82 5.23
CA ALA A 72 -1.71 34.23 4.95
C ALA A 72 -2.57 34.16 6.23
N ILE A 73 -2.46 33.05 6.98
CA ILE A 73 -3.17 32.87 8.25
C ILE A 73 -2.77 33.95 9.27
N LYS A 74 -1.48 34.24 9.40
CA LYS A 74 -0.99 35.30 10.30
C LYS A 74 -1.48 36.71 9.94
N HIS A 75 -1.87 36.94 8.68
CA HIS A 75 -2.46 38.20 8.23
C HIS A 75 -3.99 38.25 8.34
N GLY A 76 -4.60 37.25 8.99
CA GLY A 76 -6.05 37.21 9.27
C GLY A 76 -6.87 36.56 8.16
N GLU A 77 -6.24 35.76 7.29
CA GLU A 77 -6.95 34.96 6.29
C GLU A 77 -7.22 33.54 6.79
N ASP A 78 -8.34 32.93 6.38
CA ASP A 78 -8.66 31.55 6.71
C ASP A 78 -8.42 30.60 5.53
N ILE A 79 -7.95 29.38 5.84
CA ILE A 79 -7.72 28.30 4.86
C ILE A 79 -8.44 27.03 5.34
N PRO A 80 -9.76 26.93 5.13
CA PRO A 80 -10.57 25.85 5.69
C PRO A 80 -10.47 24.53 4.90
N ASN A 81 -10.02 24.56 3.65
CA ASN A 81 -9.98 23.38 2.78
C ASN A 81 -8.88 23.47 1.70
N ALA A 82 -8.68 22.38 0.97
CA ALA A 82 -7.64 22.26 -0.06
C ALA A 82 -7.85 23.22 -1.24
N GLN A 83 -9.10 23.53 -1.61
CA GLN A 83 -9.39 24.45 -2.70
C GLN A 83 -8.93 25.88 -2.35
N ILE A 84 -9.30 26.36 -1.17
CA ILE A 84 -8.87 27.69 -0.70
C ILE A 84 -7.34 27.73 -0.55
N LEU A 85 -6.72 26.67 -0.03
CA LEU A 85 -5.26 26.57 0.03
C LEU A 85 -4.63 26.74 -1.36
N TYR A 86 -5.15 26.01 -2.36
CA TYR A 86 -4.68 26.09 -3.74
C TYR A 86 -4.80 27.50 -4.32
N GLU A 87 -5.97 28.13 -4.20
CA GLU A 87 -6.24 29.47 -4.73
C GLU A 87 -5.31 30.52 -4.11
N LYS A 88 -5.11 30.45 -2.78
CA LYS A 88 -4.23 31.37 -2.05
C LYS A 88 -2.77 31.20 -2.46
N LEU A 89 -2.30 29.96 -2.55
CA LEU A 89 -0.91 29.67 -2.89
C LEU A 89 -0.61 29.88 -4.37
N LYS A 90 -1.57 29.65 -5.28
CA LYS A 90 -1.41 29.90 -6.71
C LYS A 90 -1.18 31.38 -7.02
N CYS A 91 -1.78 32.27 -6.23
CA CYS A 91 -1.61 33.72 -6.36
C CYS A 91 -0.29 34.24 -5.76
N THR A 92 0.49 33.37 -5.09
CA THR A 92 1.84 33.75 -4.66
C THR A 92 2.77 33.79 -5.87
N ASN A 93 3.68 34.76 -5.92
CA ASN A 93 4.68 34.89 -6.98
C ASN A 93 5.79 33.82 -6.82
N SER A 94 5.39 32.56 -6.70
CA SER A 94 6.22 31.38 -6.50
C SER A 94 6.55 30.73 -7.83
N SER A 95 7.74 30.15 -7.94
CA SER A 95 8.12 29.31 -9.08
C SER A 95 7.51 27.90 -9.01
N VAL A 96 6.82 27.57 -7.92
CA VAL A 96 6.19 26.27 -7.70
C VAL A 96 4.84 26.23 -8.41
N GLU A 97 4.71 25.32 -9.37
CA GLU A 97 3.45 25.05 -10.05
C GLU A 97 2.57 24.13 -9.18
N LEU A 98 1.32 24.55 -8.96
CA LEU A 98 0.36 23.83 -8.12
C LEU A 98 -0.75 23.24 -8.98
N PHE A 99 -1.24 22.07 -8.58
CA PHE A 99 -2.41 21.41 -9.16
C PHE A 99 -3.40 21.12 -8.05
N TYR A 100 -4.67 21.43 -8.30
CA TYR A 100 -5.77 21.06 -7.43
C TYR A 100 -6.37 19.75 -7.93
N ILE A 101 -6.57 18.80 -7.01
CA ILE A 101 -7.23 17.53 -7.26
C ILE A 101 -8.51 17.58 -6.42
N SER A 102 -9.68 17.50 -7.07
CA SER A 102 -10.97 17.53 -6.38
C SER A 102 -11.26 16.19 -5.71
N GLU A 103 -12.29 16.16 -4.84
CA GLU A 103 -12.80 14.90 -4.29
C GLU A 103 -13.31 13.97 -5.41
N ASP A 104 -14.03 14.51 -6.39
CA ASP A 104 -14.47 13.76 -7.59
C ASP A 104 -13.30 13.13 -8.36
N ASP A 105 -12.16 13.82 -8.48
CA ASP A 105 -10.96 13.30 -9.13
C ASP A 105 -10.33 12.14 -8.34
N VAL A 106 -10.43 12.18 -7.00
CA VAL A 106 -9.95 11.10 -6.12
C VAL A 106 -10.87 9.89 -6.18
N GLU A 107 -12.18 10.11 -6.19
CA GLU A 107 -13.19 9.05 -6.26
C GLU A 107 -13.21 8.36 -7.63
N SER A 108 -12.96 9.10 -8.71
CA SER A 108 -12.85 8.57 -10.08
C SER A 108 -11.53 7.84 -10.37
N LYS A 109 -10.70 7.58 -9.35
CA LYS A 109 -9.46 6.82 -9.52
C LYS A 109 -9.74 5.46 -10.17
N PRO A 110 -8.90 5.03 -11.14
CA PRO A 110 -9.08 3.73 -11.76
C PRO A 110 -8.93 2.62 -10.73
N GLU A 111 -9.85 1.65 -10.75
CA GLU A 111 -9.72 0.45 -9.95
C GLU A 111 -8.43 -0.30 -10.34
N ILE A 112 -7.65 -0.62 -9.32
CA ILE A 112 -6.44 -1.42 -9.49
C ILE A 112 -6.89 -2.88 -9.43
N PRO A 113 -6.63 -3.69 -10.47
CA PRO A 113 -6.99 -5.10 -10.45
C PRO A 113 -6.27 -5.82 -9.30
N ALA A 114 -6.80 -6.97 -8.89
CA ALA A 114 -6.08 -7.86 -7.99
C ALA A 114 -4.76 -8.27 -8.66
N ILE A 115 -3.62 -7.93 -8.05
CA ILE A 115 -2.28 -8.15 -8.62
C ILE A 115 -1.48 -9.03 -7.68
N ALA A 116 -0.80 -10.01 -8.25
CA ALA A 116 0.05 -10.91 -7.49
C ALA A 116 1.21 -10.12 -6.84
N PRO A 117 1.53 -10.38 -5.55
CA PRO A 117 2.67 -9.75 -4.90
C PRO A 117 3.99 -10.06 -5.62
N ILE A 118 4.83 -9.04 -5.81
CA ILE A 118 6.19 -9.25 -6.31
C ILE A 118 7.07 -9.71 -5.15
N LYS A 119 7.59 -10.93 -5.22
CA LYS A 119 8.46 -11.48 -4.18
C LYS A 119 9.68 -10.58 -3.95
N GLY A 120 9.93 -10.27 -2.68
CA GLY A 120 11.04 -9.40 -2.29
C GLY A 120 10.78 -7.91 -2.46
N THR A 121 9.52 -7.47 -2.63
CA THR A 121 9.13 -6.05 -2.74
C THR A 121 9.83 -5.15 -1.70
N MET A 122 9.98 -5.62 -0.46
CA MET A 122 10.63 -4.88 0.63
C MET A 122 12.11 -4.54 0.40
N ARG A 123 12.80 -5.27 -0.48
CA ARG A 123 14.20 -5.03 -0.81
C ARG A 123 14.38 -4.13 -2.04
N VAL A 124 13.31 -3.88 -2.77
CA VAL A 124 13.36 -3.18 -4.04
C VAL A 124 13.73 -1.72 -3.82
N HIS A 125 14.76 -1.27 -4.53
CA HIS A 125 15.13 0.15 -4.59
C HIS A 125 14.95 0.75 -5.97
N GLN A 126 14.72 -0.08 -7.00
CA GLN A 126 14.47 0.42 -8.34
C GLN A 126 13.45 -0.47 -9.06
N VAL A 127 12.45 0.16 -9.65
CA VAL A 127 11.45 -0.45 -10.53
C VAL A 127 11.49 0.26 -11.88
N LEU A 128 11.55 -0.53 -12.94
CA LEU A 128 11.58 -0.10 -14.33
C LEU A 128 10.36 -0.66 -15.03
N SER A 129 9.70 0.17 -15.82
CA SER A 129 8.76 -0.30 -16.83
C SER A 129 9.29 0.15 -18.20
N VAL A 130 9.43 -0.81 -19.10
CA VAL A 130 9.87 -0.59 -20.50
C VAL A 130 8.76 -0.92 -21.51
N SER A 131 7.70 -1.57 -21.06
CA SER A 131 6.49 -1.82 -21.82
C SER A 131 5.30 -1.97 -20.88
N PRO A 132 4.07 -1.69 -21.35
CA PRO A 132 2.87 -1.84 -20.53
C PRO A 132 2.77 -3.20 -19.83
N GLY A 133 2.46 -3.20 -18.53
CA GLY A 133 2.26 -4.42 -17.71
C GLY A 133 3.52 -5.23 -17.38
N LYS A 134 4.69 -4.85 -17.90
CA LYS A 134 5.98 -5.50 -17.58
C LYS A 134 6.82 -4.62 -16.69
N LEU A 135 7.35 -5.24 -15.65
CA LEU A 135 8.27 -4.61 -14.72
C LEU A 135 9.60 -5.32 -14.71
N LYS A 136 10.65 -4.54 -14.50
CA LYS A 136 11.94 -5.04 -14.05
C LYS A 136 12.27 -4.37 -12.74
N TYR A 137 12.94 -5.07 -11.85
CA TYR A 137 13.24 -4.53 -10.53
C TYR A 137 14.58 -5.05 -10.01
N ARG A 138 15.15 -4.34 -9.05
CA ARG A 138 16.39 -4.75 -8.39
C ARG A 138 16.48 -4.17 -6.99
N ASP A 139 17.32 -4.81 -6.18
CA ASP A 139 17.49 -4.46 -4.78
C ASP A 139 18.32 -3.20 -4.58
N ILE A 140 19.10 -2.77 -5.57
CA ILE A 140 19.96 -1.57 -5.49
C ILE A 140 19.79 -0.75 -6.77
N THR A 141 19.45 0.53 -6.62
CA THR A 141 19.35 1.47 -7.74
C THR A 141 20.65 1.56 -8.51
N CYS A 142 20.59 1.39 -9.84
CA CYS A 142 21.74 1.58 -10.71
C CYS A 142 21.43 2.56 -11.84
N LEU A 143 22.30 3.56 -11.98
CA LEU A 143 22.21 4.58 -13.01
C LEU A 143 23.48 4.68 -13.88
N CYS A 144 24.35 3.65 -13.84
CA CYS A 144 25.67 3.68 -14.49
C CYS A 144 25.64 3.84 -16.01
N LYS A 145 24.52 3.49 -16.66
CA LYS A 145 24.31 3.64 -18.12
C LYS A 145 23.20 4.65 -18.46
N ARG A 146 22.80 5.50 -17.50
CA ARG A 146 21.74 6.50 -17.70
C ARG A 146 22.04 7.45 -18.86
N GLU A 147 23.30 7.86 -19.01
CA GLU A 147 23.75 8.82 -20.02
C GLU A 147 23.69 8.21 -21.43
N ALA A 148 23.89 6.90 -21.53
CA ALA A 148 23.66 6.13 -22.75
C ALA A 148 22.17 5.84 -22.99
N GLY A 149 21.26 6.40 -22.17
CA GLY A 149 19.82 6.22 -22.27
C GLY A 149 19.31 4.84 -21.81
N MET A 150 20.18 3.97 -21.30
CA MET A 150 19.87 2.61 -20.86
C MET A 150 19.53 2.58 -19.37
N LEU A 151 18.26 2.29 -19.05
CA LEU A 151 17.77 2.21 -17.67
C LEU A 151 17.90 0.80 -17.07
N GLY A 152 17.87 -0.24 -17.90
CA GLY A 152 17.93 -1.64 -17.51
C GLY A 152 19.32 -2.26 -17.59
N CYS A 153 20.35 -1.63 -17.03
CA CYS A 153 21.70 -2.22 -17.03
C CYS A 153 21.74 -3.54 -16.24
N PRO A 154 22.67 -4.47 -16.53
CA PRO A 154 22.74 -5.78 -15.86
C PRO A 154 23.30 -5.75 -14.43
N CYS A 155 23.76 -4.60 -13.93
CA CYS A 155 24.32 -4.47 -12.58
C CYS A 155 23.30 -4.85 -11.50
N TYR A 156 23.77 -5.42 -10.39
CA TYR A 156 22.94 -5.77 -9.22
C TYR A 156 21.72 -6.65 -9.56
N GLN A 157 21.88 -7.54 -10.55
CA GLN A 157 20.91 -8.59 -10.89
C GLN A 157 19.49 -8.05 -11.12
N LEU A 158 19.28 -7.41 -12.28
CA LEU A 158 17.96 -6.93 -12.68
C LEU A 158 17.01 -8.12 -12.91
N MET A 159 15.98 -8.22 -12.09
CA MET A 159 14.92 -9.21 -12.16
C MET A 159 13.78 -8.71 -13.03
N GLU A 160 12.98 -9.63 -13.58
CA GLU A 160 11.77 -9.31 -14.34
C GLU A 160 10.55 -9.86 -13.62
N ALA A 161 9.46 -9.09 -13.65
CA ALA A 161 8.15 -9.51 -13.20
C ALA A 161 7.11 -9.10 -14.24
N THR A 162 6.23 -10.03 -14.58
CA THR A 162 5.00 -9.70 -15.28
C THR A 162 3.94 -9.44 -14.22
N ILE A 163 3.29 -8.28 -14.30
CA ILE A 163 2.09 -8.06 -13.51
C ILE A 163 0.96 -8.79 -14.23
N SER A 164 0.71 -10.02 -13.81
CA SER A 164 -0.54 -10.70 -14.13
C SER A 164 -1.60 -10.21 -13.15
N GLU A 165 -2.82 -10.08 -13.64
CA GLU A 165 -3.99 -10.14 -12.75
C GLU A 165 -3.84 -11.44 -11.94
N GLU A 166 -4.09 -11.38 -10.64
CA GLU A 166 -4.33 -12.59 -9.87
C GLU A 166 -5.40 -13.34 -10.67
N ASP A 167 -5.09 -14.54 -11.17
CA ASP A 167 -6.14 -15.45 -11.58
C ASP A 167 -7.07 -15.45 -10.38
N ASN A 168 -8.31 -14.99 -10.59
CA ASN A 168 -9.42 -15.39 -9.76
C ASN A 168 -9.65 -16.89 -10.00
N HIS A 169 -8.62 -17.71 -9.79
CA HIS A 169 -8.78 -18.98 -9.15
C HIS A 169 -9.29 -18.63 -7.75
N VAL A 170 -10.58 -18.28 -7.70
CA VAL A 170 -11.47 -18.86 -6.71
C VAL A 170 -11.00 -20.30 -6.68
N PRO A 171 -10.37 -20.77 -5.59
CA PRO A 171 -10.22 -22.20 -5.43
C PRO A 171 -11.62 -22.70 -5.67
N THR A 172 -11.85 -23.46 -6.75
CA THR A 172 -13.07 -24.24 -6.87
C THR A 172 -13.01 -25.13 -5.66
N PHE A 173 -13.62 -24.64 -4.59
CA PHE A 173 -13.84 -25.37 -3.39
C PHE A 173 -14.89 -26.36 -3.84
N ASP A 174 -14.40 -27.51 -4.30
CA ASP A 174 -15.23 -28.65 -4.62
C ASP A 174 -16.17 -28.82 -3.43
N GLY A 175 -17.44 -28.50 -3.67
CA GLY A 175 -18.44 -28.26 -2.65
C GLY A 175 -18.73 -29.52 -1.86
N THR A 176 -17.85 -29.87 -0.93
CA THR A 176 -17.97 -30.96 0.03
C THR A 176 -17.04 -30.74 1.24
N THR A 177 -17.02 -29.55 1.82
CA THR A 177 -16.64 -29.40 3.24
C THR A 177 -17.19 -28.08 3.77
N GLU A 178 -18.19 -28.15 4.64
CA GLU A 178 -18.81 -26.99 5.28
C GLU A 178 -17.74 -26.09 5.94
N THR A 179 -17.46 -24.93 5.35
CA THR A 179 -16.59 -23.88 5.93
C THR A 179 -17.30 -23.20 7.10
N ARG A 180 -17.44 -23.93 8.21
CA ARG A 180 -18.18 -23.51 9.41
C ARG A 180 -17.68 -22.21 10.05
N TRP A 181 -16.53 -21.68 9.61
CA TRP A 181 -15.78 -20.64 10.32
C TRP A 181 -15.59 -19.33 9.54
N ARG A 182 -15.91 -19.25 8.24
CA ARG A 182 -15.78 -18.00 7.46
C ARG A 182 -17.12 -17.64 6.81
N PRO A 183 -17.74 -16.50 7.15
CA PRO A 183 -18.92 -16.00 6.44
C PRO A 183 -18.55 -15.54 5.03
N GLU A 184 -19.55 -15.37 4.16
CA GLU A 184 -19.34 -14.88 2.79
C GLU A 184 -18.73 -13.47 2.78
N PHE A 185 -19.17 -12.61 3.72
CA PHE A 185 -18.65 -11.26 3.94
C PHE A 185 -18.62 -10.92 5.43
N ILE A 186 -17.65 -10.11 5.84
CA ILE A 186 -17.56 -9.51 7.15
C ILE A 186 -18.35 -8.20 7.14
N GLU A 187 -19.52 -8.25 7.74
CA GLU A 187 -20.43 -7.10 7.91
C GLU A 187 -20.36 -6.53 9.33
N ALA A 188 -21.00 -5.36 9.53
CA ALA A 188 -21.09 -4.68 10.82
C ALA A 188 -21.63 -5.55 11.98
N LYS A 189 -22.41 -6.61 11.69
CA LYS A 189 -22.91 -7.55 12.70
C LYS A 189 -21.80 -8.36 13.40
N HIS A 190 -20.62 -8.49 12.78
CA HIS A 190 -19.49 -9.22 13.34
C HIS A 190 -18.56 -8.34 14.20
N ILE A 191 -18.90 -7.06 14.41
CA ILE A 191 -18.14 -6.20 15.33
C ILE A 191 -18.17 -6.81 16.74
N GLY A 192 -16.99 -6.90 17.36
CA GLY A 192 -16.79 -7.56 18.65
C GLY A 192 -16.51 -9.07 18.55
N GLU A 193 -16.66 -9.69 17.39
CA GLU A 193 -16.26 -11.07 17.17
C GLU A 193 -14.74 -11.20 16.97
N TRP A 194 -14.24 -12.38 17.26
CA TRP A 194 -12.83 -12.71 17.08
C TRP A 194 -12.59 -13.29 15.70
N CYS A 195 -11.48 -12.91 15.09
CA CYS A 195 -11.11 -13.37 13.76
C CYS A 195 -9.61 -13.67 13.68
N VAL A 196 -9.21 -14.29 12.57
CA VAL A 196 -7.80 -14.44 12.18
C VAL A 196 -7.58 -13.69 10.88
N VAL A 197 -6.59 -12.80 10.90
CA VAL A 197 -6.14 -12.04 9.74
C VAL A 197 -4.95 -12.74 9.10
N ASP A 198 -4.98 -12.89 7.78
CA ASP A 198 -3.82 -13.18 6.95
C ASP A 198 -3.10 -11.87 6.59
N TYR A 199 -1.87 -11.75 7.08
CA TYR A 199 -0.99 -10.64 6.76
C TYR A 199 0.43 -11.16 6.50
N ASP A 200 0.95 -10.93 5.30
CA ASP A 200 2.26 -11.40 4.86
C ASP A 200 2.47 -12.92 5.06
N ASP A 201 1.48 -13.73 4.68
CA ASP A 201 1.49 -15.19 4.81
C ASP A 201 1.61 -15.68 6.27
N GLU A 202 1.25 -14.82 7.23
CA GLU A 202 1.21 -15.14 8.66
C GLU A 202 -0.18 -14.88 9.26
N ALA A 203 -0.58 -15.76 10.18
CA ALA A 203 -1.85 -15.67 10.90
C ALA A 203 -1.77 -14.76 12.14
N TYR A 204 -2.60 -13.72 12.17
CA TYR A 204 -2.74 -12.79 13.28
C TYR A 204 -4.17 -12.79 13.83
N PRO A 205 -4.43 -13.46 14.96
CA PRO A 205 -5.73 -13.40 15.60
C PRO A 205 -5.99 -12.04 16.25
N GLY A 206 -7.22 -11.58 16.22
CA GLY A 206 -7.64 -10.29 16.75
C GLY A 206 -9.14 -10.17 16.91
N ILE A 207 -9.57 -9.02 17.45
CA ILE A 207 -10.99 -8.69 17.60
C ILE A 207 -11.38 -7.62 16.58
N ILE A 208 -12.53 -7.80 15.94
CA ILE A 208 -13.09 -6.82 15.01
C ILE A 208 -13.62 -5.65 15.82
N ILE A 209 -13.16 -4.44 15.50
CA ILE A 209 -13.57 -3.20 16.16
C ILE A 209 -14.59 -2.45 15.32
N GLU A 210 -14.38 -2.41 14.00
CA GLU A 210 -15.19 -1.62 13.08
C GLU A 210 -15.20 -2.26 11.70
N VAL A 211 -16.27 -2.01 10.94
CA VAL A 211 -16.45 -2.49 9.57
C VAL A 211 -17.00 -1.34 8.74
N GLU A 212 -16.26 -0.96 7.70
CA GLU A 212 -16.63 0.05 6.71
C GLU A 212 -16.58 -0.58 5.32
N GLU A 213 -17.76 -0.89 4.76
CA GLU A 213 -17.91 -1.58 3.47
C GLU A 213 -17.14 -2.92 3.41
N HIS A 214 -15.97 -2.92 2.77
CA HIS A 214 -15.08 -4.08 2.62
C HIS A 214 -13.76 -3.93 3.39
N ASN A 215 -13.64 -2.90 4.24
CA ASN A 215 -12.52 -2.69 5.14
C ASN A 215 -12.93 -3.03 6.57
N ILE A 216 -12.13 -3.86 7.23
CA ILE A 216 -12.38 -4.38 8.57
C ILE A 216 -11.24 -3.89 9.47
N MET A 217 -11.58 -3.10 10.48
CA MET A 217 -10.62 -2.68 11.49
C MET A 217 -10.50 -3.76 12.55
N VAL A 218 -9.31 -4.34 12.68
CA VAL A 218 -9.02 -5.41 13.64
C VAL A 218 -7.94 -4.97 14.60
N LYS A 219 -8.14 -5.25 15.89
CA LYS A 219 -7.08 -5.17 16.91
C LYS A 219 -6.44 -6.53 17.07
N CYS A 220 -5.31 -6.69 16.40
CA CYS A 220 -4.54 -7.93 16.42
C CYS A 220 -3.77 -8.11 17.73
N MET A 221 -3.61 -9.36 18.13
CA MET A 221 -2.84 -9.74 19.31
C MET A 221 -1.37 -9.99 18.93
N PRO A 222 -0.40 -9.36 19.61
CA PRO A 222 1.01 -9.61 19.33
C PRO A 222 1.40 -11.06 19.64
N ARG A 223 2.23 -11.66 18.79
CA ARG A 223 2.71 -13.04 18.95
C ARG A 223 3.59 -13.19 20.20
N ASN A 224 3.35 -14.26 20.96
CA ASN A 224 4.10 -14.66 22.15
C ASN A 224 4.53 -16.15 22.07
N GLY A 225 4.83 -16.61 20.85
CA GLY A 225 5.16 -18.00 20.53
C GLY A 225 4.14 -18.69 19.63
N ILE A 226 4.30 -20.00 19.44
CA ILE A 226 3.39 -20.82 18.63
C ILE A 226 2.04 -20.91 19.33
N ASN A 227 0.98 -20.49 18.64
CA ASN A 227 -0.39 -20.40 19.16
C ASN A 227 -0.47 -19.73 20.55
N LYS A 228 0.31 -18.67 20.77
CA LYS A 228 0.30 -17.90 22.01
C LYS A 228 0.41 -16.44 21.66
N PHE A 229 -0.43 -15.62 22.28
CA PHE A 229 -0.55 -14.20 21.95
C PHE A 229 -0.68 -13.36 23.21
N PHE A 230 -0.18 -12.13 23.17
CA PHE A 230 -0.34 -11.18 24.27
C PHE A 230 -1.73 -10.55 24.25
N TRP A 231 -2.51 -10.75 25.32
CA TRP A 231 -3.80 -10.09 25.49
C TRP A 231 -4.16 -9.91 26.97
N PRO A 232 -4.63 -8.71 27.39
CA PRO A 232 -4.69 -7.47 26.61
C PRO A 232 -3.29 -6.89 26.36
N SER A 233 -3.04 -6.43 25.13
CA SER A 233 -1.77 -5.79 24.74
C SER A 233 -1.78 -4.30 25.12
N PRO A 234 -0.70 -3.76 25.73
CA PRO A 234 -0.54 -2.33 25.94
C PRO A 234 -0.21 -1.56 24.64
N ARG A 235 0.11 -2.27 23.55
CA ARG A 235 0.32 -1.69 22.22
C ARG A 235 -0.99 -1.70 21.43
N GLU A 236 -1.29 -0.60 20.78
CA GLU A 236 -2.42 -0.46 19.86
C GLU A 236 -2.09 -1.12 18.52
N GLY A 237 -2.24 -2.44 18.44
CA GLY A 237 -2.15 -3.19 17.19
C GLY A 237 -3.45 -3.10 16.38
N VAL A 238 -3.97 -1.87 16.18
CA VAL A 238 -5.23 -1.61 15.47
C VAL A 238 -4.92 -1.23 14.04
N THR A 239 -5.48 -1.93 13.06
CA THR A 239 -5.22 -1.69 11.63
C THR A 239 -6.43 -2.11 10.80
N TRP A 240 -6.62 -1.47 9.64
CA TRP A 240 -7.63 -1.82 8.64
C TRP A 240 -7.10 -2.91 7.70
N TYR A 241 -7.93 -3.92 7.46
CA TYR A 241 -7.67 -5.03 6.56
C TYR A 241 -8.82 -5.19 5.56
N ALA A 242 -8.54 -5.67 4.36
CA ALA A 242 -9.61 -6.00 3.42
C ALA A 242 -10.35 -7.27 3.86
N ASP A 243 -11.63 -7.39 3.50
CA ASP A 243 -12.47 -8.58 3.81
C ASP A 243 -11.79 -9.91 3.45
N ARG A 244 -11.14 -9.95 2.28
CA ARG A 244 -10.40 -11.12 1.82
C ARG A 244 -9.29 -11.58 2.77
N GLN A 245 -8.70 -10.65 3.53
CA GLN A 245 -7.62 -10.94 4.50
C GLN A 245 -8.16 -11.55 5.80
N ILE A 246 -9.46 -11.54 6.05
CA ILE A 246 -10.05 -12.20 7.21
C ILE A 246 -10.22 -13.68 6.90
N LEU A 247 -9.31 -14.54 7.37
CA LEU A 247 -9.33 -15.98 7.07
C LEU A 247 -10.57 -16.68 7.61
N CYS A 248 -10.88 -16.43 8.88
CA CYS A 248 -12.03 -17.00 9.55
C CYS A 248 -12.36 -16.23 10.83
N LEU A 249 -13.60 -16.39 11.27
CA LEU A 249 -14.06 -16.09 12.61
C LEU A 249 -13.68 -17.24 13.55
N ILE A 250 -13.30 -16.89 14.77
CA ILE A 250 -12.89 -17.84 15.80
C ILE A 250 -13.64 -17.56 17.11
N PRO A 251 -13.73 -18.54 18.01
CA PRO A 251 -14.22 -18.28 19.36
C PRO A 251 -13.22 -17.38 20.10
N GLU A 252 -13.68 -16.79 21.20
CA GLU A 252 -12.81 -16.02 22.08
C GLU A 252 -11.58 -16.85 22.51
N PRO A 253 -10.35 -16.31 22.35
CA PRO A 253 -9.12 -16.98 22.75
C PRO A 253 -9.10 -17.36 24.24
N GLN A 254 -8.59 -18.56 24.54
CA GLN A 254 -8.48 -19.07 25.91
C GLN A 254 -7.38 -18.34 26.67
N VAL A 255 -7.72 -17.81 27.85
CA VAL A 255 -6.77 -17.15 28.75
C VAL A 255 -5.81 -18.18 29.35
N LEU A 256 -4.52 -18.00 29.10
CA LEU A 256 -3.45 -18.79 29.71
C LEU A 256 -2.95 -18.17 31.02
N ASN A 257 -2.81 -16.85 31.03
CA ASN A 257 -2.41 -16.05 32.19
C ASN A 257 -2.84 -14.59 31.99
N LYS A 258 -2.54 -13.72 32.97
CA LYS A 258 -2.94 -12.30 32.96
C LYS A 258 -2.54 -11.50 31.71
N ARG A 259 -1.59 -11.98 30.91
CA ARG A 259 -1.07 -11.28 29.73
C ARG A 259 -1.04 -12.15 28.48
N SER A 260 -1.50 -13.41 28.53
CA SER A 260 -1.37 -14.33 27.42
C SER A 260 -2.64 -15.11 27.20
N VAL A 261 -3.00 -15.28 25.93
CA VAL A 261 -4.09 -16.11 25.45
C VAL A 261 -3.59 -17.08 24.39
N GLN A 262 -4.38 -18.08 24.07
CA GLN A 262 -4.17 -19.02 22.96
C GLN A 262 -5.47 -19.22 22.18
N VAL A 263 -5.38 -19.47 20.89
CA VAL A 263 -6.52 -19.93 20.09
C VAL A 263 -6.72 -21.43 20.37
N ASP A 264 -7.97 -21.92 20.32
CA ASP A 264 -8.23 -23.34 20.45
C ASP A 264 -7.36 -24.17 19.49
N LYS A 265 -6.86 -25.33 19.93
CA LYS A 265 -5.90 -26.12 19.15
C LYS A 265 -6.47 -26.62 17.83
N ALA A 266 -7.76 -26.98 17.78
CA ALA A 266 -8.38 -27.45 16.55
C ALA A 266 -8.54 -26.30 15.57
N THR A 267 -8.97 -25.13 16.06
CA THR A 267 -9.05 -23.90 15.27
C THR A 267 -7.68 -23.46 14.76
N TRP A 268 -6.65 -23.48 15.61
CA TRP A 268 -5.30 -23.10 15.20
C TRP A 268 -4.69 -24.04 14.17
N LYS A 269 -4.97 -25.35 14.28
CA LYS A 269 -4.56 -26.32 13.27
C LYS A 269 -5.21 -26.04 11.91
N TYR A 270 -6.51 -25.72 11.89
CA TYR A 270 -7.21 -25.31 10.67
C TYR A 270 -6.58 -24.06 10.04
N VAL A 271 -6.23 -23.06 10.87
CA VAL A 271 -5.54 -21.85 10.42
C VAL A 271 -4.18 -22.20 9.79
N GLU A 272 -3.37 -23.03 10.44
CA GLU A 272 -2.05 -23.45 9.90
C GLU A 272 -2.17 -24.21 8.57
N GLU A 273 -3.26 -24.95 8.35
CA GLU A 273 -3.52 -25.65 7.09
C GLU A 273 -3.85 -24.69 5.93
N GLN A 274 -4.22 -23.43 6.19
CA GLN A 274 -4.47 -22.43 5.13
C GLN A 274 -3.19 -21.86 4.50
N PHE A 275 -2.03 -22.00 5.18
CA PHE A 275 -0.75 -21.44 4.74
C PHE A 275 0.25 -22.49 4.23
N ARG A 276 -0.21 -23.72 3.98
CA ARG A 276 0.59 -24.84 3.47
C ARG A 276 0.37 -25.05 1.99
#